data_AF-A0AB37IAC0-F1
#
_entry.id   AF-A0AB37IAC0-F1
#
_cell.length_a   1.000
_cell.length_b   1.000
_cell.length_c   1.000
_cell.angle_alpha   90.00
_cell.angle_beta   90.00
_cell.angle_gamma   90.00
#
_symmetry.space_group_name_H-M   'P 1'
#
loop_
_entity.id
_entity.type
_entity.pdbx_description
1 polymer ?
#
loop_
_entity_poly.entity_id
_entity_poly.type
_entity_poly.pdbx_seq_one_letter_code
_entity_poly.pdbx_strand_id
1 'polypeptide(L)'
;MEIHELLRKFRKERGLSQKELAHKITSRESLVKYESGKNQIPLIPLLAFLKKMNIELDECLFYLNKINGNHPRQKLNQLLSQLEDVKLPIDDRLRNLELDIKKTKSIVDKRNYLIAKGYQWHLLPNDERKFTLHDKVYIKAIMNHLEKVAEYGRFEIVTFTSLAFLFTTEFIQMQASKVERMGDNENFLSSLCTLYHVLFLLMLERKESGYSKEYLEKLKMVRGRLVTPQKTEVHERFDDLLLNSLVERTANPKQLTDFFMGIRLIGATQLEEEFLLALKKYERLYGLSLLPSIIE
;
A
#
# COMPACT_ATOMS: atom_id res chain seq x y z
N MET A 1 21.44 -22.21 5.64
CA MET A 1 22.52 -21.24 5.96
C MET A 1 21.86 -20.09 6.69
N GLU A 2 22.31 -19.81 7.91
CA GLU A 2 21.69 -18.82 8.79
C GLU A 2 22.25 -17.41 8.55
N ILE A 3 21.57 -16.37 9.07
CA ILE A 3 21.96 -14.97 8.85
C ILE A 3 23.39 -14.63 9.28
N HIS A 4 23.87 -15.28 10.34
CA HIS A 4 25.24 -15.12 10.82
C HIS A 4 26.28 -15.71 9.85
N GLU A 5 25.97 -16.85 9.24
CA GLU A 5 26.84 -17.50 8.25
C GLU A 5 26.87 -16.71 6.95
N LEU A 6 25.71 -16.18 6.52
CA LEU A 6 25.63 -15.33 5.34
C LEU A 6 26.39 -14.02 5.51
N LEU A 7 26.24 -13.37 6.67
CA LEU A 7 26.99 -12.15 6.98
C LEU A 7 28.51 -12.41 6.90
N ARG A 8 28.97 -13.52 7.48
CA ARG A 8 30.38 -13.95 7.43
C ARG A 8 30.84 -14.24 6.01
N LYS A 9 29.99 -14.90 5.21
CA LYS A 9 30.27 -15.24 3.81
C LYS A 9 30.43 -13.96 2.98
N PHE A 10 29.46 -13.05 3.02
CA PHE A 10 29.51 -11.78 2.30
C PHE A 10 30.72 -10.94 2.65
N ARG A 11 31.09 -10.90 3.92
CA ARG A 11 32.30 -10.20 4.37
C ARG A 11 33.55 -10.80 3.75
N LYS A 12 33.71 -12.13 3.82
CA LYS A 12 34.89 -12.85 3.31
C LYS A 12 35.02 -12.72 1.79
N GLU A 13 33.92 -12.85 1.04
CA GLU A 13 33.90 -12.71 -0.41
C GLU A 13 34.34 -11.32 -0.89
N ARG A 14 34.15 -10.30 -0.04
CA ARG A 14 34.58 -8.92 -0.29
C ARG A 14 35.97 -8.59 0.27
N GLY A 15 36.69 -9.59 0.80
CA GLY A 15 38.04 -9.41 1.35
C GLY A 15 38.11 -8.57 2.62
N LEU A 16 36.98 -8.30 3.29
CA LEU A 16 36.94 -7.42 4.46
C LEU A 16 37.32 -8.19 5.74
N SER A 17 38.16 -7.60 6.58
CA SER A 17 38.38 -8.08 7.95
C SER A 17 37.20 -7.73 8.86
N GLN A 18 37.05 -8.46 9.97
CA GLN A 18 36.02 -8.14 10.97
C GLN A 18 36.24 -6.75 11.59
N LYS A 19 37.49 -6.32 11.74
CA LYS A 19 37.82 -4.98 12.23
C LYS A 19 37.33 -3.91 11.25
N GLU A 20 37.56 -4.12 9.96
CA GLU A 20 37.13 -3.19 8.91
C GLU A 20 35.63 -3.10 8.81
N LEU A 21 34.91 -4.23 8.80
CA LEU A 21 33.45 -4.22 8.74
C LEU A 21 32.84 -3.57 9.99
N ALA A 22 33.33 -3.92 11.19
CA ALA A 22 32.82 -3.39 12.45
C ALA A 22 33.07 -1.89 12.66
N HIS A 23 34.11 -1.32 12.03
CA HIS A 23 34.50 0.08 12.24
C HIS A 23 33.33 1.06 12.05
N LYS A 24 33.09 1.91 13.06
CA LYS A 24 31.98 2.88 13.16
C LYS A 24 30.56 2.29 13.20
N ILE A 25 30.42 0.97 13.39
CA ILE A 25 29.11 0.30 13.52
C ILE A 25 29.02 -0.39 14.88
N THR A 26 29.96 -1.30 15.19
CA THR A 26 30.04 -1.99 16.48
C THR A 26 31.49 -2.23 16.90
N SER A 27 31.71 -2.86 18.06
CA SER A 27 33.01 -3.45 18.37
C SER A 27 33.28 -4.67 17.48
N ARG A 28 34.57 -4.99 17.27
CA ARG A 28 35.01 -6.19 16.55
C ARG A 28 34.50 -7.45 17.25
N GLU A 29 34.53 -7.47 18.58
CA GLU A 29 34.10 -8.57 19.43
C GLU A 29 32.61 -8.85 19.26
N SER A 30 31.77 -7.81 19.11
CA SER A 30 30.36 -7.98 18.80
C SER A 30 30.14 -8.59 17.43
N LEU A 31 30.87 -8.14 16.39
CA LEU A 31 30.77 -8.74 15.06
C LEU A 31 31.20 -10.22 15.05
N VAL A 32 32.21 -10.59 15.84
CA VAL A 32 32.61 -12.00 16.03
C VAL A 32 31.47 -12.82 16.64
N LYS A 33 30.79 -12.29 17.67
CA LYS A 33 29.64 -12.97 18.29
C LYS A 33 28.46 -13.09 17.33
N TYR A 34 28.26 -12.08 16.49
CA TYR A 34 27.25 -12.10 15.44
C TYR A 34 27.55 -13.15 14.37
N GLU A 35 28.76 -13.17 13.80
CA GLU A 35 29.15 -14.14 12.75
C GLU A 35 29.28 -15.59 13.24
N SER A 36 29.41 -15.80 14.55
CA SER A 36 29.45 -17.12 15.17
C SER A 36 28.09 -17.64 15.62
N GLY A 37 27.02 -16.86 15.44
CA GLY A 37 25.67 -17.22 15.88
C GLY A 37 25.48 -17.23 17.40
N LYS A 38 26.50 -16.83 18.18
CA LYS A 38 26.43 -16.77 19.66
C LYS A 38 25.49 -15.68 20.16
N ASN A 39 25.37 -14.59 19.40
CA ASN A 39 24.43 -13.51 19.66
C ASN A 39 23.56 -13.24 18.44
N GLN A 40 22.28 -12.94 18.67
CA GLN A 40 21.42 -12.40 17.64
C GLN A 40 21.92 -11.01 17.21
N ILE A 41 21.85 -10.75 15.90
CA ILE A 41 22.30 -9.49 15.31
C ILE A 41 21.13 -8.51 15.36
N PRO A 42 21.25 -7.36 16.07
CA PRO A 42 20.19 -6.37 16.05
C PRO A 42 20.05 -5.78 14.64
N LEU A 43 18.82 -5.40 14.27
CA LEU A 43 18.48 -4.97 12.91
C LEU A 43 19.31 -3.77 12.43
N ILE A 44 19.53 -2.77 13.28
CA ILE A 44 20.27 -1.55 12.92
C ILE A 44 21.75 -1.86 12.56
N PRO A 45 22.52 -2.59 13.39
CA PRO A 45 23.83 -3.11 13.00
C PRO A 45 23.82 -3.93 11.71
N LEU A 46 22.84 -4.81 11.51
CA LEU A 46 22.74 -5.63 10.30
C LEU A 46 22.63 -4.75 9.05
N LEU A 47 21.70 -3.79 9.04
CA LEU A 47 21.52 -2.86 7.92
C LEU A 47 22.79 -2.06 7.63
N ALA A 48 23.48 -1.61 8.69
CA ALA A 48 24.74 -0.88 8.54
C ALA A 48 25.86 -1.74 7.96
N PHE A 49 25.97 -3.02 8.35
CA PHE A 49 26.93 -3.96 7.77
C PHE A 49 26.63 -4.23 6.29
N LEU A 50 25.37 -4.47 5.94
CA LEU A 50 24.94 -4.70 4.56
C LEU A 50 25.24 -3.48 3.68
N LYS A 51 24.88 -2.27 4.13
CA LYS A 51 25.19 -1.02 3.44
C LYS A 51 26.69 -0.86 3.19
N LYS A 52 27.52 -1.16 4.21
CA LYS A 52 28.98 -1.05 4.10
C LYS A 52 29.61 -2.10 3.16
N MET A 53 28.95 -3.24 2.99
CA MET A 53 29.32 -4.25 2.01
C MET A 53 28.70 -4.00 0.63
N ASN A 54 27.96 -2.89 0.46
CA ASN A 54 27.18 -2.58 -0.73
C ASN A 54 26.22 -3.72 -1.11
N ILE A 55 25.44 -4.18 -0.13
CA ILE A 55 24.42 -5.22 -0.27
C ILE A 55 23.09 -4.62 0.14
N GLU A 56 22.09 -4.72 -0.73
CA GLU A 56 20.73 -4.33 -0.38
C GLU A 56 20.09 -5.39 0.54
N LEU A 57 19.18 -4.97 1.41
CA LEU A 57 18.50 -5.91 2.30
C LEU A 57 17.78 -7.01 1.51
N ASP A 58 17.16 -6.65 0.39
CA ASP A 58 16.45 -7.58 -0.50
C ASP A 58 17.40 -8.64 -1.09
N GLU A 59 18.62 -8.25 -1.44
CA GLU A 59 19.66 -9.16 -1.91
C GLU A 59 20.12 -10.11 -0.79
N CYS A 60 20.35 -9.59 0.41
CA CYS A 60 20.70 -10.41 1.58
C CYS A 60 19.61 -11.45 1.87
N LEU A 61 18.34 -11.04 1.86
CA LEU A 61 17.20 -11.93 2.02
C LEU A 61 17.11 -12.95 0.88
N PHE A 62 17.39 -12.56 -0.37
CA PHE A 62 17.44 -13.48 -1.50
C PHE A 62 18.46 -14.61 -1.28
N TYR A 63 19.68 -14.31 -0.81
CA TYR A 63 20.71 -15.32 -0.56
C TYR A 63 20.45 -16.22 0.65
N LEU A 64 19.79 -15.70 1.70
CA LEU A 64 19.31 -16.56 2.79
C LEU A 64 18.34 -17.62 2.27
N ASN A 65 17.51 -17.22 1.31
CA ASN A 65 16.45 -18.07 0.82
C ASN A 65 16.86 -18.98 -0.36
N LYS A 66 17.87 -18.59 -1.16
CA LYS A 66 18.44 -19.40 -2.26
C LYS A 66 19.01 -20.74 -1.77
N ILE A 67 19.40 -20.83 -0.50
CA ILE A 67 19.97 -22.05 0.11
C ILE A 67 18.90 -22.90 0.80
N ASN A 68 17.73 -22.33 1.12
CA ASN A 68 16.60 -23.03 1.73
C ASN A 68 15.57 -23.53 0.69
N GLY A 69 15.99 -23.66 -0.57
CA GLY A 69 15.24 -24.33 -1.64
C GLY A 69 13.98 -23.61 -2.16
N ASN A 70 13.59 -22.45 -1.61
CA ASN A 70 12.33 -21.82 -1.98
C ASN A 70 12.49 -20.36 -2.41
N HIS A 71 11.94 -20.06 -3.58
CA HIS A 71 11.79 -18.71 -4.13
C HIS A 71 11.01 -17.80 -3.16
N PRO A 72 11.51 -16.62 -2.76
CA PRO A 72 11.09 -15.99 -1.51
C PRO A 72 10.45 -14.62 -1.69
N ARG A 73 10.03 -14.25 -2.91
CA ARG A 73 8.85 -13.39 -3.02
C ARG A 73 7.59 -14.19 -2.69
N GLN A 74 7.54 -15.44 -3.16
CA GLN A 74 6.47 -16.36 -2.80
C GLN A 74 6.60 -16.88 -1.37
N LYS A 75 7.81 -17.11 -0.83
CA LYS A 75 7.96 -17.57 0.56
C LYS A 75 7.90 -16.48 1.63
N LEU A 76 8.28 -15.23 1.34
CA LEU A 76 7.98 -14.11 2.24
C LEU A 76 6.49 -13.76 2.17
N ASN A 77 5.88 -13.74 0.98
CA ASN A 77 4.42 -13.63 0.87
C ASN A 77 3.71 -14.88 1.41
N GLN A 78 4.30 -16.07 1.38
CA GLN A 78 3.75 -17.28 2.01
C GLN A 78 4.03 -17.33 3.50
N LEU A 79 5.10 -16.74 4.03
CA LEU A 79 5.34 -16.64 5.47
C LEU A 79 4.48 -15.52 6.06
N LEU A 80 4.31 -14.42 5.34
CA LEU A 80 3.30 -13.40 5.63
C LEU A 80 1.90 -14.02 5.47
N SER A 81 1.64 -14.84 4.43
CA SER A 81 0.37 -15.53 4.28
C SER A 81 0.20 -16.71 5.25
N GLN A 82 1.28 -17.26 5.81
CA GLN A 82 1.25 -18.34 6.82
C GLN A 82 1.15 -17.77 8.23
N LEU A 83 1.64 -16.56 8.46
CA LEU A 83 1.27 -15.70 9.59
C LEU A 83 -0.18 -15.18 9.42
N GLU A 84 -0.69 -15.12 8.18
CA GLU A 84 -2.13 -14.98 7.88
C GLU A 84 -2.88 -16.33 7.86
N ASP A 85 -2.22 -17.50 7.85
CA ASP A 85 -2.85 -18.85 7.79
C ASP A 85 -3.27 -19.37 9.15
N VAL A 86 -2.96 -18.66 10.24
CA VAL A 86 -3.94 -18.61 11.32
C VAL A 86 -5.01 -17.62 10.86
N LYS A 87 -5.82 -18.02 9.87
CA LYS A 87 -7.07 -17.33 9.51
C LYS A 87 -8.03 -17.52 10.66
N LEU A 88 -7.74 -16.86 11.77
CA LEU A 88 -8.76 -16.47 12.71
C LEU A 88 -9.87 -15.83 11.86
N PRO A 89 -11.12 -16.32 11.98
CA PRO A 89 -12.29 -15.64 11.45
C PRO A 89 -12.15 -14.13 11.65
N ILE A 90 -12.65 -13.32 10.71
CA ILE A 90 -12.50 -11.86 10.79
C ILE A 90 -12.96 -11.32 12.16
N ASP A 91 -13.99 -11.94 12.74
CA ASP A 91 -14.48 -11.65 14.09
C ASP A 91 -13.45 -11.89 15.20
N ASP A 92 -12.65 -12.96 15.10
CA ASP A 92 -11.57 -13.26 16.04
C ASP A 92 -10.41 -12.27 15.91
N ARG A 93 -10.10 -11.84 14.67
CA ARG A 93 -9.09 -10.79 14.44
C ARG A 93 -9.55 -9.45 15.01
N LEU A 94 -10.82 -9.09 14.79
CA LEU A 94 -11.42 -7.87 15.35
C LEU A 94 -11.45 -7.90 16.88
N ARG A 95 -11.80 -9.04 17.50
CA ARG A 95 -11.73 -9.20 18.95
C ARG A 95 -10.32 -9.00 19.52
N ASN A 96 -9.31 -9.56 18.87
CA ASN A 96 -7.92 -9.37 19.30
C ASN A 96 -7.48 -7.90 19.19
N LEU A 97 -7.83 -7.24 18.08
CA LEU A 97 -7.55 -5.81 17.91
C LEU A 97 -8.26 -4.94 18.95
N GLU A 98 -9.48 -5.30 19.38
CA GLU A 98 -10.14 -4.61 20.48
C GLU A 98 -9.44 -4.80 21.83
N LEU A 99 -8.89 -5.99 22.10
CA LEU A 99 -8.08 -6.24 23.28
C LEU A 99 -6.79 -5.42 23.26
N ASP A 100 -6.13 -5.32 22.11
CA ASP A 100 -4.93 -4.49 21.92
C ASP A 100 -5.25 -3.01 22.15
N ILE A 101 -6.34 -2.50 21.58
CA ILE A 101 -6.80 -1.12 21.83
C ILE A 101 -7.04 -0.86 23.32
N LYS A 102 -7.67 -1.79 24.04
CA LYS A 102 -7.91 -1.65 25.49
C LYS A 102 -6.60 -1.59 26.28
N LYS A 103 -5.59 -2.36 25.85
CA LYS A 103 -4.28 -2.45 26.49
C LYS A 103 -3.40 -1.23 26.21
N THR A 104 -3.24 -0.86 24.94
CA THR A 104 -2.27 0.16 24.50
C THR A 104 -2.88 1.56 24.43
N LYS A 105 -4.19 1.65 24.19
CA LYS A 105 -4.92 2.87 23.84
C LYS A 105 -4.38 3.59 22.60
N SER A 106 -3.53 2.91 21.82
CA SER A 106 -2.78 3.46 20.70
C SER A 106 -3.69 3.90 19.55
N ILE A 107 -3.30 4.98 18.86
CA ILE A 107 -3.97 5.42 17.64
C ILE A 107 -3.75 4.43 16.49
N VAL A 108 -2.61 3.73 16.49
CA VAL A 108 -2.25 2.72 15.48
C VAL A 108 -3.21 1.54 15.55
N ASP A 109 -3.52 1.06 16.76
CA ASP A 109 -4.38 -0.12 16.94
C ASP A 109 -5.84 0.21 16.58
N LYS A 110 -6.31 1.41 16.94
CA LYS A 110 -7.62 1.93 16.51
C LYS A 110 -7.73 2.01 14.99
N ARG A 111 -6.68 2.51 14.32
CA ARG A 111 -6.61 2.57 12.86
C ARG A 111 -6.64 1.18 12.24
N ASN A 112 -5.83 0.25 12.75
CA ASN A 112 -5.77 -1.12 12.24
C ASN A 112 -7.11 -1.86 12.40
N TYR A 113 -7.80 -1.66 13.53
CA TYR A 113 -9.15 -2.16 13.75
C TYR A 113 -10.15 -1.65 12.71
N LEU A 114 -10.18 -0.32 12.47
CA LEU A 114 -11.09 0.28 11.49
C LEU A 114 -10.82 -0.21 10.06
N ILE A 115 -9.55 -0.36 9.67
CA ILE A 115 -9.17 -0.94 8.36
C ILE A 115 -9.66 -2.39 8.26
N ALA A 116 -9.38 -3.21 9.27
CA ALA A 116 -9.77 -4.62 9.26
C ALA A 116 -11.29 -4.78 9.16
N LYS A 117 -12.04 -3.94 9.88
CA LYS A 117 -13.50 -3.93 9.87
C LYS A 117 -14.09 -3.47 8.54
N GLY A 118 -13.40 -2.55 7.85
CA GLY A 118 -13.79 -2.01 6.54
C GLY A 118 -13.28 -2.81 5.34
N TYR A 119 -12.44 -3.83 5.53
CA TYR A 119 -11.68 -4.49 4.46
C TYR A 119 -12.55 -5.02 3.30
N GLN A 120 -13.75 -5.52 3.58
CA GLN A 120 -14.65 -6.09 2.56
C GLN A 120 -15.77 -5.14 2.12
N TRP A 121 -15.76 -3.88 2.54
CA TRP A 121 -16.86 -2.97 2.26
C TRP A 121 -17.06 -2.67 0.77
N HIS A 122 -15.99 -2.75 -0.02
CA HIS A 122 -16.07 -2.61 -1.47
C HIS A 122 -16.94 -3.71 -2.13
N LEU A 123 -17.16 -4.84 -1.45
CA LEU A 123 -18.05 -5.93 -1.89
C LEU A 123 -19.49 -5.74 -1.42
N LEU A 124 -19.74 -4.83 -0.49
CA LEU A 124 -21.04 -4.65 0.16
C LEU A 124 -21.80 -3.43 -0.40
N PRO A 125 -23.14 -3.51 -0.52
CA PRO A 125 -24.02 -2.36 -0.73
C PRO A 125 -23.82 -1.28 0.34
N ASN A 126 -24.05 -0.01 0.00
CA ASN A 126 -23.82 1.13 0.90
C ASN A 126 -24.61 1.05 2.20
N ASP A 127 -25.82 0.51 2.16
CA ASP A 127 -26.72 0.34 3.29
C ASP A 127 -26.26 -0.78 4.25
N GLU A 128 -25.38 -1.68 3.83
CA GLU A 128 -24.79 -2.74 4.66
C GLU A 128 -23.46 -2.32 5.32
N ARG A 129 -22.85 -1.22 4.85
CA ARG A 129 -21.60 -0.66 5.39
C ARG A 129 -21.86 0.10 6.70
N LYS A 130 -22.16 -0.62 7.78
CA LYS A 130 -22.51 -0.01 9.08
C LYS A 130 -21.38 -0.13 10.10
N PHE A 131 -20.96 1.02 10.63
CA PHE A 131 -20.21 1.10 11.87
C PHE A 131 -21.16 1.24 13.07
N THR A 132 -20.86 0.51 14.13
CA THR A 132 -21.56 0.59 15.42
C THR A 132 -21.30 1.92 16.12
N LEU A 133 -22.08 2.23 17.15
CA LEU A 133 -21.83 3.41 17.99
C LEU A 133 -20.45 3.37 18.64
N HIS A 134 -19.94 2.17 18.96
CA HIS A 134 -18.61 1.98 19.53
C HIS A 134 -17.51 2.36 18.54
N ASP A 135 -17.64 1.96 17.28
CA ASP A 135 -16.68 2.28 16.22
C ASP A 135 -16.56 3.78 16.00
N LYS A 136 -17.68 4.52 16.12
CA LYS A 136 -17.70 5.98 16.00
C LYS A 136 -16.76 6.66 17.00
N VAL A 137 -16.49 6.05 18.16
CA VAL A 137 -15.51 6.56 19.12
C VAL A 137 -14.09 6.48 18.54
N TYR A 138 -13.74 5.38 17.87
CA TYR A 138 -12.44 5.21 17.22
C TYR A 138 -12.30 6.12 16.00
N ILE A 139 -13.36 6.25 15.20
CA ILE A 139 -13.40 7.17 14.06
C ILE A 139 -13.14 8.60 14.54
N LYS A 140 -13.84 9.05 15.59
CA LYS A 140 -13.63 10.38 16.17
C LYS A 140 -12.21 10.57 16.71
N ALA A 141 -11.63 9.54 17.34
CA ALA A 141 -10.25 9.61 17.82
C ALA A 141 -9.24 9.77 16.66
N ILE A 142 -9.47 9.09 15.53
CA ILE A 142 -8.66 9.23 14.32
C ILE A 142 -8.83 10.61 13.71
N MET A 143 -10.07 11.10 13.57
CA MET A 143 -10.33 12.44 13.04
C MET A 143 -9.63 13.52 13.89
N ASN A 144 -9.77 13.46 15.21
CA ASN A 144 -9.11 14.39 16.13
C ASN A 144 -7.57 14.34 16.01
N HIS A 145 -6.99 13.15 15.80
CA HIS A 145 -5.54 13.01 15.57
C HIS A 145 -5.13 13.72 14.29
N LEU A 146 -5.79 13.41 13.17
CA LEU A 146 -5.52 14.00 11.85
C LEU A 146 -5.70 15.53 11.85
N GLU A 147 -6.70 16.05 12.57
CA GLU A 147 -6.93 17.48 12.74
C GLU A 147 -5.83 18.18 13.55
N LYS A 148 -5.41 17.56 14.67
CA LYS A 148 -4.41 18.16 15.58
C LYS A 148 -3.00 18.16 14.98
N VAL A 149 -2.66 17.18 14.17
CA VAL A 149 -1.33 17.10 13.56
C VAL A 149 -1.17 18.20 12.51
N ALA A 150 -0.13 19.03 12.66
CA ALA A 150 0.16 20.15 11.79
C ALA A 150 0.84 19.71 10.48
N GLU A 151 1.78 18.76 10.57
CA GLU A 151 2.57 18.24 9.44
C GLU A 151 2.42 16.72 9.35
N TYR A 152 2.05 16.19 8.18
CA TYR A 152 1.79 14.78 8.01
C TYR A 152 3.07 13.95 7.79
N GLY A 153 3.28 12.95 8.65
CA GLY A 153 4.23 11.90 8.34
C GLY A 153 3.63 10.86 7.37
N ARG A 154 4.44 9.84 7.04
CA ARG A 154 3.95 8.66 6.31
C ARG A 154 2.78 8.00 7.05
N PHE A 155 2.82 7.98 8.39
CA PHE A 155 1.78 7.39 9.20
C PHE A 155 0.44 8.10 8.98
N GLU A 156 0.41 9.43 9.04
CA GLU A 156 -0.80 10.23 8.82
C GLU A 156 -1.34 10.07 7.41
N ILE A 157 -0.48 10.14 6.37
CA ILE A 157 -0.91 9.95 4.98
C ILE A 157 -1.54 8.57 4.81
N VAL A 158 -0.87 7.51 5.22
CA VAL A 158 -1.40 6.14 5.06
C VAL A 158 -2.67 5.94 5.90
N THR A 159 -2.74 6.52 7.10
CA THR A 159 -3.94 6.47 7.95
C THR A 159 -5.12 7.19 7.30
N PHE A 160 -4.89 8.39 6.76
CA PHE A 160 -5.90 9.15 6.05
C PHE A 160 -6.37 8.41 4.79
N THR A 161 -5.44 7.97 3.93
CA THR A 161 -5.76 7.24 2.69
C THR A 161 -6.56 5.97 2.96
N SER A 162 -6.10 5.12 3.88
CA SER A 162 -6.73 3.82 4.16
C SER A 162 -8.11 3.93 4.80
N LEU A 163 -8.44 5.07 5.41
CA LEU A 163 -9.71 5.31 6.09
C LEU A 163 -10.56 6.39 5.38
N ALA A 164 -10.16 6.87 4.20
CA ALA A 164 -10.82 7.98 3.51
C ALA A 164 -12.33 7.75 3.30
N PHE A 165 -12.73 6.50 3.07
CA PHE A 165 -14.13 6.10 2.90
C PHE A 165 -15.02 6.39 4.13
N LEU A 166 -14.42 6.59 5.31
CA LEU A 166 -15.11 6.92 6.57
C LEU A 166 -15.49 8.39 6.70
N PHE A 167 -14.86 9.27 5.92
CA PHE A 167 -14.89 10.70 6.16
C PHE A 167 -15.83 11.42 5.19
N THR A 168 -16.44 12.53 5.63
CA THR A 168 -17.21 13.38 4.72
C THR A 168 -16.27 14.04 3.71
N THR A 169 -16.83 14.51 2.59
CA THR A 169 -16.04 15.17 1.54
C THR A 169 -15.34 16.42 2.07
N GLU A 170 -16.00 17.20 2.92
CA GLU A 170 -15.42 18.41 3.53
C GLU A 170 -14.19 18.07 4.39
N PHE A 171 -14.27 16.99 5.17
CA PHE A 171 -13.13 16.53 5.96
C PHE A 171 -11.98 16.05 5.07
N ILE A 172 -12.29 15.30 4.01
CA ILE A 172 -11.29 14.83 3.04
C ILE A 172 -10.54 16.02 2.42
N GLN A 173 -11.27 17.05 1.98
CA GLN A 173 -10.65 18.25 1.40
C GLN A 173 -9.74 18.97 2.40
N MET A 174 -10.21 19.11 3.65
CA MET A 174 -9.41 19.72 4.70
C MET A 174 -8.09 18.96 4.91
N GLN A 175 -8.12 17.62 4.98
CA GLN A 175 -6.90 16.83 5.17
C GLN A 175 -6.02 16.77 3.91
N ALA A 176 -6.59 16.70 2.71
CA ALA A 176 -5.84 16.75 1.46
C ALA A 176 -5.03 18.04 1.33
N SER A 177 -5.61 19.19 1.72
CA SER A 177 -4.90 20.48 1.75
C SER A 177 -3.69 20.51 2.69
N LYS A 178 -3.69 19.70 3.76
CA LYS A 178 -2.52 19.57 4.65
C LYS A 178 -1.40 18.81 3.96
N VAL A 179 -1.73 17.73 3.26
CA VAL A 179 -0.78 16.93 2.49
C VAL A 179 -0.15 17.75 1.37
N GLU A 180 -0.95 18.56 0.67
CA GLU A 180 -0.49 19.43 -0.41
C GLU A 180 0.51 20.49 0.08
N ARG A 181 0.27 21.07 1.27
CA ARG A 181 1.18 22.05 1.88
C ARG A 181 2.56 21.50 2.23
N MET A 182 2.72 20.18 2.33
CA MET A 182 4.02 19.57 2.63
C MET A 182 4.99 19.61 1.45
N GLY A 183 4.51 19.97 0.27
CA GLY A 183 5.33 20.17 -0.90
C GLY A 183 5.97 18.89 -1.44
N ASP A 184 6.84 19.14 -2.42
CA ASP A 184 7.36 18.20 -3.41
C ASP A 184 8.43 17.22 -2.90
N ASN A 185 8.25 16.66 -1.70
CA ASN A 185 9.21 15.72 -1.15
C ASN A 185 9.08 14.34 -1.82
N GLU A 186 10.11 13.98 -2.59
CA GLU A 186 10.20 12.73 -3.36
C GLU A 186 9.93 11.47 -2.52
N ASN A 187 10.24 11.54 -1.21
CA ASN A 187 10.03 10.43 -0.29
C ASN A 187 8.55 10.06 -0.08
N PHE A 188 7.61 10.91 -0.48
CA PHE A 188 6.17 10.68 -0.32
C PHE A 188 5.44 10.40 -1.63
N LEU A 189 6.09 10.50 -2.80
CA LEU A 189 5.43 10.39 -4.11
C LEU A 189 4.60 9.11 -4.24
N SER A 190 5.12 7.97 -3.79
CA SER A 190 4.37 6.71 -3.80
C SER A 190 3.12 6.77 -2.93
N SER A 191 3.20 7.34 -1.72
CA SER A 191 2.05 7.50 -0.82
C SER A 191 1.03 8.50 -1.37
N LEU A 192 1.49 9.54 -2.07
CA LEU A 192 0.64 10.53 -2.75
C LEU A 192 -0.09 9.91 -3.94
N CYS A 193 0.57 9.07 -4.74
CA CYS A 193 -0.10 8.31 -5.81
C CYS A 193 -1.23 7.45 -5.24
N THR A 194 -0.98 6.71 -4.16
CA THR A 194 -2.03 5.91 -3.52
C THR A 194 -3.16 6.79 -2.97
N LEU A 195 -2.82 7.91 -2.32
CA LEU A 195 -3.81 8.85 -1.81
C LEU A 195 -4.72 9.36 -2.93
N TYR A 196 -4.15 9.99 -3.96
CA TYR A 196 -4.94 10.62 -5.02
C TYR A 196 -5.75 9.61 -5.83
N HIS A 197 -5.22 8.39 -6.04
CA HIS A 197 -5.99 7.33 -6.68
C HIS A 197 -7.20 6.89 -5.83
N VAL A 198 -7.02 6.70 -4.52
CA VAL A 198 -8.14 6.38 -3.61
C VAL A 198 -9.17 7.49 -3.57
N LEU A 199 -8.74 8.76 -3.50
CA LEU A 199 -9.64 9.90 -3.47
C LEU A 199 -10.39 10.05 -4.80
N PHE A 200 -9.73 9.90 -5.95
CA PHE A 200 -10.37 9.88 -7.26
C PHE A 200 -11.52 8.88 -7.34
N LEU A 201 -11.25 7.61 -7.00
CA LEU A 201 -12.24 6.54 -7.03
C LEU A 201 -13.38 6.80 -6.03
N LEU A 202 -13.07 7.29 -4.83
CA LEU A 202 -14.07 7.61 -3.82
C LEU A 202 -15.00 8.75 -4.27
N MET A 203 -14.45 9.80 -4.90
CA MET A 203 -15.26 10.91 -5.43
C MET A 203 -16.12 10.46 -6.61
N LEU A 204 -15.62 9.55 -7.47
CA LEU A 204 -16.45 8.90 -8.49
C LEU A 204 -17.60 8.12 -7.87
N GLU A 205 -17.36 7.36 -6.80
CA GLU A 205 -18.41 6.61 -6.10
C GLU A 205 -19.47 7.53 -5.49
N ARG A 206 -19.05 8.70 -4.98
CA ARG A 206 -19.94 9.74 -4.43
C ARG A 206 -20.63 10.59 -5.50
N LYS A 207 -20.29 10.39 -6.78
CA LYS A 207 -20.76 11.22 -7.91
C LYS A 207 -20.37 12.70 -7.78
N GLU A 208 -19.26 12.98 -7.10
CA GLU A 208 -18.70 14.32 -6.95
C GLU A 208 -17.68 14.58 -8.06
N SER A 209 -18.21 14.78 -9.28
CA SER A 209 -17.41 14.83 -10.52
C SER A 209 -16.34 15.92 -10.54
N GLY A 210 -16.57 17.06 -9.88
CA GLY A 210 -15.56 18.12 -9.76
C GLY A 210 -14.31 17.63 -9.04
N TYR A 211 -14.48 16.99 -7.88
CA TYR A 211 -13.37 16.47 -7.09
C TYR A 211 -12.74 15.22 -7.69
N SER A 212 -13.50 14.36 -8.38
CA SER A 212 -12.91 13.22 -9.08
C SER A 212 -11.92 13.69 -10.15
N LYS A 213 -12.29 14.69 -10.95
CA LYS A 213 -11.39 15.29 -11.96
C LYS A 213 -10.15 15.89 -11.31
N GLU A 214 -10.34 16.67 -10.25
CA GLU A 214 -9.24 17.30 -9.52
C GLU A 214 -8.21 16.28 -9.00
N TYR A 215 -8.66 15.21 -8.35
CA TYR A 215 -7.77 14.19 -7.81
C TYR A 215 -7.10 13.34 -8.90
N LEU A 216 -7.75 13.11 -10.04
CA LEU A 216 -7.13 12.43 -11.17
C LEU A 216 -5.99 13.27 -11.76
N GLU A 217 -6.19 14.58 -11.93
CA GLU A 217 -5.13 15.47 -12.40
C GLU A 217 -3.95 15.53 -11.43
N LYS A 218 -4.23 15.61 -10.12
CA LYS A 218 -3.18 15.51 -9.07
C LYS A 218 -2.42 14.18 -9.15
N LEU A 219 -3.12 13.06 -9.39
CA LEU A 219 -2.51 11.75 -9.55
C LEU A 219 -1.54 11.71 -10.75
N LYS A 220 -1.95 12.26 -11.91
CA LYS A 220 -1.10 12.36 -13.11
C LYS A 220 0.16 13.19 -12.85
N MET A 221 0.00 14.35 -12.19
CA MET A 221 1.13 15.21 -11.82
C MET A 221 2.17 14.48 -10.95
N VAL A 222 1.72 13.70 -9.96
CA VAL A 222 2.63 12.94 -9.10
C VAL A 222 3.25 11.74 -9.84
N ARG A 223 2.46 11.00 -10.64
CA ARG A 223 2.95 9.86 -11.43
C ARG A 223 4.05 10.27 -12.41
N GLY A 224 3.89 11.41 -13.10
CA GLY A 224 4.87 11.94 -14.05
C GLY A 224 6.24 12.25 -13.43
N ARG A 225 6.33 12.32 -12.10
CA ARG A 225 7.56 12.58 -11.34
C ARG A 225 8.23 11.31 -10.81
N LEU A 226 7.61 10.14 -10.95
CA LEU A 226 8.23 8.88 -10.53
C LEU A 226 9.35 8.50 -11.50
N VAL A 227 10.45 7.94 -10.98
CA VAL A 227 11.60 7.48 -11.79
C VAL A 227 11.22 6.37 -12.78
N THR A 228 10.11 5.66 -12.56
CA THR A 228 9.58 4.63 -13.46
C THR A 228 8.11 4.88 -13.85
N PRO A 229 7.81 5.89 -14.70
CA PRO A 229 6.43 6.23 -15.10
C PRO A 229 5.74 5.12 -15.91
N GLN A 230 6.51 4.27 -16.58
CA GLN A 230 6.01 3.31 -17.57
C GLN A 230 5.12 2.21 -16.97
N LYS A 231 5.22 1.93 -15.66
CA LYS A 231 4.33 0.96 -14.99
C LYS A 231 2.97 1.54 -14.60
N THR A 232 2.76 2.85 -14.71
CA THR A 232 1.49 3.50 -14.30
C THR A 232 0.61 3.93 -15.47
N GLU A 233 1.12 3.90 -16.70
CA GLU A 233 0.41 4.40 -17.90
C GLU A 233 -0.86 3.60 -18.22
N VAL A 234 -0.85 2.28 -18.00
CA VAL A 234 -2.02 1.42 -18.21
C VAL A 234 -3.14 1.75 -17.22
N HIS A 235 -2.80 1.94 -15.93
CA HIS A 235 -3.77 2.36 -14.92
C HIS A 235 -4.30 3.76 -15.18
N GLU A 236 -3.42 4.70 -15.56
CA GLU A 236 -3.80 6.07 -15.89
C GLU A 236 -4.78 6.12 -17.08
N ARG A 237 -4.48 5.37 -18.14
CA ARG A 237 -5.37 5.27 -19.29
C ARG A 237 -6.72 4.66 -18.92
N PHE A 238 -6.75 3.67 -18.02
CA PHE A 238 -8.01 3.14 -17.51
C PHE A 238 -8.78 4.18 -16.68
N ASP A 239 -8.10 4.90 -15.79
CA ASP A 239 -8.69 5.96 -14.96
C ASP A 239 -9.35 7.05 -15.83
N ASP A 240 -8.67 7.47 -16.91
CA ASP A 240 -9.20 8.42 -17.90
C ASP A 240 -10.42 7.88 -18.65
N LEU A 241 -10.33 6.63 -19.14
CA LEU A 241 -11.45 5.99 -19.83
C LEU A 241 -12.66 5.84 -18.90
N LEU A 242 -12.43 5.50 -17.64
CA LEU A 242 -13.46 5.36 -16.63
C LEU A 242 -14.17 6.70 -16.39
N LEU A 243 -13.42 7.77 -16.14
CA LEU A 243 -13.97 9.12 -15.96
C LEU A 243 -14.75 9.60 -17.20
N ASN A 244 -14.16 9.46 -18.39
CA ASN A 244 -14.75 9.94 -19.64
C ASN A 244 -16.02 9.17 -20.01
N SER A 245 -16.06 7.86 -19.71
CA SER A 245 -17.23 7.02 -20.00
C SER A 245 -18.37 7.27 -19.03
N LEU A 246 -18.07 7.44 -17.73
CA LEU A 246 -19.09 7.54 -16.69
C LEU A 246 -19.63 8.97 -16.50
N VAL A 247 -18.73 9.96 -16.50
CA VAL A 247 -19.03 11.33 -16.07
C VAL A 247 -19.18 12.24 -17.27
N GLU A 248 -18.21 12.24 -18.17
CA GLU A 248 -18.20 13.18 -19.30
C GLU A 248 -19.09 12.72 -20.46
N ARG A 249 -19.34 11.40 -20.56
CA ARG A 249 -20.04 10.75 -21.68
C ARG A 249 -19.39 11.05 -23.04
N THR A 250 -18.09 11.28 -23.03
CA THR A 250 -17.27 11.63 -24.20
C THR A 250 -16.49 10.43 -24.74
N ALA A 251 -16.30 9.39 -23.93
CA ALA A 251 -15.59 8.20 -24.37
C ALA A 251 -16.40 7.45 -25.44
N ASN A 252 -15.73 7.13 -26.54
CA ASN A 252 -16.27 6.24 -27.55
C ASN A 252 -16.22 4.81 -26.98
N PRO A 253 -17.33 4.02 -26.97
CA PRO A 253 -17.32 2.64 -26.50
C PRO A 253 -16.18 1.79 -27.07
N LYS A 254 -15.77 2.06 -28.32
CA LYS A 254 -14.64 1.41 -28.97
C LYS A 254 -13.31 1.60 -28.23
N GLN A 255 -13.08 2.73 -27.56
CA GLN A 255 -11.85 2.99 -26.81
C GLN A 255 -11.69 2.05 -25.61
N LEU A 256 -12.79 1.69 -24.94
CA LEU A 256 -12.77 0.70 -23.86
C LEU A 256 -12.52 -0.70 -24.43
N THR A 257 -13.20 -1.08 -25.52
CA THR A 257 -12.98 -2.36 -26.19
C THR A 257 -11.52 -2.52 -26.65
N ASP A 258 -10.96 -1.50 -27.32
CA ASP A 258 -9.57 -1.49 -27.77
C ASP A 258 -8.58 -1.58 -26.60
N PHE A 259 -8.88 -0.90 -25.48
CA PHE A 259 -8.07 -0.98 -24.26
C PHE A 259 -8.02 -2.40 -23.71
N PHE A 260 -9.18 -3.04 -23.49
CA PHE A 260 -9.24 -4.41 -22.97
C PHE A 260 -8.64 -5.45 -23.94
N MET A 261 -8.83 -5.26 -25.26
CA MET A 261 -8.15 -6.08 -26.26
C MET A 261 -6.62 -5.98 -26.13
N GLY A 262 -6.08 -4.77 -25.90
CA GLY A 262 -4.66 -4.57 -25.62
C GLY A 262 -4.17 -5.34 -24.39
N ILE A 263 -4.93 -5.33 -23.28
CA ILE A 263 -4.60 -6.08 -22.06
C ILE A 263 -4.60 -7.60 -22.31
N ARG A 264 -5.59 -8.11 -23.07
CA ARG A 264 -5.67 -9.53 -23.47
C ARG A 264 -4.47 -9.94 -24.31
N LEU A 265 -4.05 -9.11 -25.27
CA LEU A 265 -2.92 -9.39 -26.16
C LEU A 265 -1.58 -9.54 -25.41
N ILE A 266 -1.39 -8.79 -24.32
CA ILE A 266 -0.18 -8.92 -23.48
C ILE A 266 -0.30 -10.02 -22.41
N GLY A 267 -1.43 -10.74 -22.35
CA GLY A 267 -1.65 -11.84 -21.41
C GLY A 267 -1.80 -11.40 -19.95
N ALA A 268 -2.14 -10.13 -19.68
CA ALA A 268 -2.25 -9.59 -18.34
C ALA A 268 -3.64 -9.86 -17.70
N THR A 269 -3.99 -11.14 -17.55
CA THR A 269 -5.32 -11.61 -17.15
C THR A 269 -5.77 -11.05 -15.79
N GLN A 270 -4.88 -11.03 -14.79
CA GLN A 270 -5.20 -10.48 -13.47
C GLN A 270 -5.57 -8.98 -13.54
N LEU A 271 -4.87 -8.22 -14.37
CA LEU A 271 -5.12 -6.79 -14.54
C LEU A 271 -6.44 -6.53 -15.28
N GLU A 272 -6.76 -7.37 -16.27
CA GLU A 272 -8.07 -7.36 -16.93
C GLU A 272 -9.20 -7.61 -15.93
N GLU A 273 -9.09 -8.64 -15.09
CA GLU A 273 -10.09 -8.96 -14.06
C GLU A 273 -10.32 -7.80 -13.10
N GLU A 274 -9.24 -7.18 -12.61
CA GLU A 274 -9.30 -6.01 -11.73
C GLU A 274 -10.05 -4.83 -12.38
N PHE A 275 -9.72 -4.50 -13.64
CA PHE A 275 -10.38 -3.41 -14.37
C PHE A 275 -11.83 -3.71 -14.72
N LEU A 276 -12.17 -4.95 -15.09
CA LEU A 276 -13.55 -5.35 -15.35
C LEU A 276 -14.40 -5.28 -14.09
N LEU A 277 -13.87 -5.71 -12.94
CA LEU A 277 -14.55 -5.59 -11.65
C LEU A 277 -14.82 -4.13 -11.27
N ALA A 278 -13.82 -3.25 -11.46
CA ALA A 278 -13.97 -1.82 -11.24
C ALA A 278 -15.04 -1.21 -12.17
N LEU A 279 -14.97 -1.49 -13.47
CA LEU A 279 -15.94 -1.01 -14.46
C LEU A 279 -17.36 -1.46 -14.11
N LYS A 280 -17.55 -2.76 -13.80
CA LYS A 280 -18.84 -3.32 -13.37
C LYS A 280 -19.43 -2.61 -12.17
N LYS A 281 -18.59 -2.30 -11.17
CA LYS A 281 -19.01 -1.57 -9.97
C LYS A 281 -19.56 -0.19 -10.36
N TYR A 282 -18.83 0.56 -11.17
CA TYR A 282 -19.23 1.92 -11.51
C TYR A 282 -20.36 2.00 -12.53
N GLU A 283 -20.46 1.07 -13.48
CA GLU A 283 -21.63 0.95 -14.36
C GLU A 283 -22.92 0.81 -13.56
N ARG A 284 -22.91 -0.06 -12.54
CA ARG A 284 -24.06 -0.24 -11.65
C ARG A 284 -24.40 1.04 -10.90
N LEU A 285 -23.38 1.76 -10.41
CA LEU A 285 -23.57 3.03 -9.69
C LEU A 285 -24.12 4.15 -10.57
N TYR A 286 -23.74 4.19 -11.84
CA TYR A 286 -24.13 5.22 -12.80
C TYR A 286 -25.33 4.83 -13.68
N GLY A 287 -25.80 3.57 -13.61
CA GLY A 287 -26.92 3.07 -14.41
C GLY A 287 -26.56 2.91 -15.90
N LEU A 288 -25.35 2.45 -16.19
CA LEU A 288 -24.82 2.27 -17.54
C LEU A 288 -24.59 0.78 -17.85
N SER A 289 -24.39 0.44 -19.13
CA SER A 289 -24.14 -0.93 -19.60
C SER A 289 -23.12 -0.92 -20.74
N LEU A 290 -21.83 -0.78 -20.41
CA LEU A 290 -20.70 -0.75 -21.35
C LEU A 290 -20.05 -2.15 -21.49
N LEU A 291 -20.06 -2.97 -20.44
CA LEU A 291 -19.48 -4.32 -20.39
C LEU A 291 -19.91 -5.26 -21.53
N PRO A 292 -21.21 -5.34 -21.93
CA PRO A 292 -21.61 -6.20 -23.04
C PRO A 292 -20.86 -5.90 -24.35
N SER A 293 -20.49 -4.63 -24.60
CA SER A 293 -19.74 -4.22 -25.79
C SER A 293 -18.22 -4.48 -25.73
N ILE A 294 -17.72 -5.02 -24.62
CA ILE A 294 -16.28 -5.26 -24.35
C ILE A 294 -15.95 -6.77 -24.33
N ILE A 295 -16.94 -7.61 -24.02
CA ILE A 295 -16.80 -9.07 -23.88
C ILE A 295 -17.13 -9.79 -25.20
N GLU A 296 -17.97 -9.20 -26.05
CA GLU A 296 -18.18 -9.65 -27.45
C GLU A 296 -16.96 -9.36 -28.34
#